data_AF-A0A8J5CYY8-F1
#
_entry.id   AF-A0A8J5CYY8-F1
#
_cell.length_a   1.000
_cell.length_b   1.000
_cell.length_c   1.000
_cell.angle_alpha   90.00
_cell.angle_beta   90.00
_cell.angle_gamma   90.00
#
_symmetry.space_group_name_H-M   'P 1'
#
loop_
_entity.id
_entity.type
_entity.pdbx_description
1 polymer ?
#
loop_
_entity_poly.entity_id
_entity_poly.type
_entity_poly.pdbx_seq_one_letter_code
_entity_poly.pdbx_strand_id
1 'polypeptide(L)'
;MGKGLGKQVPDPTSSALKAHLNERTGRKCSRRTLPSKAPGRCKTLLAASLAHERPKIFNSLHKNVRNITGGSVNTFRYGLDKILQTVPDEPPVPGYTAKCRTSNTIPDQVALLDRDARTGSSGGPPRL
;
A
#
# COMPACT_ATOMS: atom_id res chain seq x y z
N MET A 1 26.19 -20.57 32.05
CA MET A 1 26.17 -19.27 31.35
C MET A 1 24.96 -19.21 30.43
N GLY A 2 23.85 -18.60 30.87
CA GLY A 2 22.61 -18.53 30.08
C GLY A 2 22.70 -17.45 29.00
N LYS A 3 22.55 -17.84 27.72
CA LYS A 3 22.45 -16.88 26.61
C LYS A 3 21.04 -16.28 26.64
N GLY A 4 20.95 -14.99 26.98
CA GLY A 4 19.69 -14.25 27.04
C GLY A 4 19.02 -14.15 25.66
N LEU A 5 17.71 -14.42 25.64
CA LEU A 5 16.78 -14.30 24.50
C LEU A 5 16.58 -12.85 24.00
N GLY A 6 17.33 -11.88 24.53
CA GLY A 6 17.12 -10.44 24.35
C GLY A 6 17.41 -9.86 22.96
N LYS A 7 17.67 -10.69 21.94
CA LYS A 7 17.85 -10.25 20.54
C LYS A 7 16.91 -10.95 19.55
N GLN A 8 15.99 -11.78 20.02
CA GLN A 8 15.13 -12.58 19.15
C GLN A 8 13.81 -11.90 18.77
N VAL A 9 13.47 -10.79 19.43
CA VAL A 9 12.32 -9.97 19.06
C VAL A 9 12.82 -8.83 18.17
N PRO A 10 12.48 -8.81 16.87
CA PRO A 10 12.75 -7.66 16.03
C PRO A 10 12.02 -6.47 16.65
N ASP A 11 12.77 -5.48 17.16
CA ASP A 11 12.17 -4.23 17.60
C ASP A 11 11.43 -3.63 16.40
N PRO A 12 10.09 -3.48 16.46
CA PRO A 12 9.29 -2.93 15.36
C PRO A 12 9.65 -1.47 15.06
N THR A 13 10.41 -0.82 15.93
CA THR A 13 10.86 0.57 15.86
C THR A 13 12.27 0.72 15.30
N SER A 14 13.09 -0.36 15.35
CA SER A 14 14.52 -0.32 15.05
C SER A 14 14.87 -0.09 13.58
N SER A 15 13.97 -0.42 12.64
CA SER A 15 14.18 -0.10 11.23
C SER A 15 13.67 1.30 10.94
N ALA A 16 14.51 2.32 11.16
CA ALA A 16 14.23 3.69 10.75
C ALA A 16 13.76 3.72 9.28
N LEU A 17 12.51 4.16 9.08
CA LEU A 17 11.93 4.34 7.74
C LEU A 17 12.71 5.45 7.03
N LYS A 18 13.31 5.11 5.88
CA LYS A 18 14.00 6.09 5.05
C LYS A 18 13.01 6.69 4.05
N ALA A 19 12.77 7.99 4.15
CA ALA A 19 12.01 8.72 3.14
C ALA A 19 12.95 9.25 2.06
N HIS A 20 12.47 9.30 0.82
CA HIS A 20 13.15 9.92 -0.31
C HIS A 20 12.17 10.80 -1.08
N LEU A 21 12.68 11.91 -1.63
CA LEU A 21 11.91 12.83 -2.45
C LEU A 21 12.35 12.69 -3.91
N ASN A 22 11.37 12.64 -4.81
CA ASN A 22 11.59 12.69 -6.26
C ASN A 22 10.70 13.79 -6.83
N GLU A 23 11.24 14.65 -7.70
CA GLU A 23 10.50 15.80 -8.25
C GLU A 23 9.23 15.36 -8.99
N ARG A 24 9.35 14.34 -9.83
CA ARG A 24 8.24 13.83 -10.63
C ARG A 24 7.22 13.12 -9.73
N THR A 25 7.66 12.14 -8.95
CA THR A 25 6.74 11.24 -8.23
C THR A 25 6.39 11.66 -6.80
N GLY A 26 7.05 12.68 -6.25
CA GLY A 26 6.89 13.12 -4.86
C GLY A 26 7.63 12.26 -3.84
N ARG A 27 7.24 12.42 -2.57
CA ARG A 27 7.80 11.68 -1.43
C ARG A 27 7.42 10.21 -1.44
N LYS A 28 8.37 9.37 -1.09
CA LYS A 28 8.22 7.91 -0.96
C LYS A 28 9.02 7.38 0.22
N CYS A 29 8.59 6.25 0.74
CA CYS A 29 9.27 5.51 1.79
C CYS A 29 9.99 4.30 1.18
N SER A 30 11.24 4.09 1.55
CA SER A 30 12.00 2.91 1.14
C SER A 30 11.44 1.66 1.82
N ARG A 31 11.18 0.62 1.03
CA ARG A 31 10.75 -0.68 1.53
C ARG A 31 11.97 -1.48 1.98
N ARG A 32 11.84 -2.18 3.11
CA ARG A 32 12.86 -3.13 3.54
C ARG A 32 12.86 -4.33 2.60
N THR A 33 14.02 -4.64 2.03
CA THR A 33 14.22 -5.87 1.25
C THR A 33 14.12 -7.07 2.18
N LEU A 34 13.32 -8.07 1.77
CA LEU A 34 13.19 -9.30 2.54
C LEU A 34 14.48 -10.12 2.45
N PRO A 35 14.92 -10.77 3.53
CA PRO A 35 16.12 -11.60 3.51
C PRO A 35 15.98 -12.74 2.50
N SER A 36 16.84 -12.75 1.48
CA SER A 36 16.77 -13.73 0.39
C SER A 36 16.92 -15.17 0.88
N LYS A 37 17.72 -15.39 1.93
CA LYS A 37 17.99 -16.73 2.51
C LYS A 37 16.93 -17.21 3.51
N ALA A 38 15.92 -16.40 3.83
CA ALA A 38 14.90 -16.83 4.78
C ALA A 38 13.95 -17.88 4.18
N PRO A 39 13.44 -18.82 4.99
CA PRO A 39 12.42 -19.78 4.55
C PRO A 39 11.17 -19.07 4.01
N GLY A 40 10.48 -19.71 3.05
CA GLY A 40 9.30 -19.14 2.38
C GLY A 40 8.24 -18.63 3.36
N ARG A 41 7.90 -19.43 4.39
CA ARG A 41 6.94 -19.03 5.43
C ARG A 41 7.37 -17.76 6.18
N CYS A 42 8.65 -17.65 6.52
CA CYS A 42 9.19 -16.45 7.18
C CYS A 42 9.14 -15.23 6.26
N LYS A 43 9.41 -15.40 4.96
CA LYS A 43 9.26 -14.31 3.97
C LYS A 43 7.82 -13.83 3.88
N THR A 44 6.85 -14.75 3.86
CA THR A 44 5.42 -14.40 3.86
C THR A 44 5.04 -13.62 5.11
N LEU A 45 5.44 -14.08 6.30
CA LEU A 45 5.18 -13.38 7.56
C LEU A 45 5.82 -11.98 7.59
N LEU A 46 7.07 -11.87 7.12
CA LEU A 46 7.75 -10.58 7.03
C LEU A 46 7.11 -9.64 6.00
N ALA A 47 6.64 -10.18 4.87
CA ALA A 47 5.93 -9.41 3.86
C ALA A 47 4.61 -8.86 4.39
N ALA A 48 3.87 -9.65 5.17
CA ALA A 48 2.62 -9.25 5.81
C ALA A 48 2.81 -8.35 7.04
N SER A 49 4.06 -8.15 7.50
CA SER A 49 4.33 -7.31 8.67
C SER A 49 4.10 -5.83 8.38
N LEU A 50 3.70 -5.08 9.41
CA LEU A 50 3.48 -3.63 9.31
C LEU A 50 4.73 -2.87 8.81
N ALA A 51 5.93 -3.33 9.16
CA ALA A 51 7.17 -2.72 8.71
C ALA A 51 7.33 -2.77 7.18
N HIS A 52 6.73 -3.77 6.53
CA HIS A 52 6.77 -3.94 5.08
C HIS A 52 5.54 -3.36 4.36
N GLU A 53 4.35 -3.54 4.93
CA GLU A 53 3.10 -3.06 4.34
C GLU A 53 2.91 -1.55 4.49
N ARG A 54 3.33 -0.91 5.60
CA ARG A 54 3.15 0.55 5.78
C ARG A 54 3.80 1.37 4.66
N PRO A 55 5.08 1.15 4.28
CA PRO A 55 5.67 1.86 3.15
C PRO A 55 4.99 1.54 1.82
N LYS A 56 4.50 0.31 1.64
CA LYS A 56 3.79 -0.11 0.43
C LYS A 56 2.49 0.69 0.27
N ILE A 57 1.67 0.76 1.32
CA ILE A 57 0.42 1.54 1.36
C ILE A 57 0.72 3.03 1.19
N PHE A 58 1.67 3.58 1.95
CA PHE A 58 2.01 5.00 1.82
C PHE A 58 2.43 5.33 0.38
N ASN A 59 3.23 4.48 -0.26
CA ASN A 59 3.73 4.73 -1.61
C ASN A 59 2.68 4.58 -2.72
N SER A 60 1.60 3.83 -2.49
CA SER A 60 0.49 3.72 -3.43
C SER A 60 -0.43 4.95 -3.41
N LEU A 61 -0.37 5.79 -2.36
CA LEU A 61 -1.15 7.02 -2.31
C LEU A 61 -0.69 8.04 -3.36
N HIS A 62 -1.60 8.92 -3.79
CA HIS A 62 -1.30 10.00 -4.73
C HIS A 62 -0.24 10.96 -4.17
N LYS A 63 0.55 11.56 -5.08
CA LYS A 63 1.59 12.56 -4.75
C LYS A 63 1.05 13.68 -3.86
N ASN A 64 -0.18 14.14 -4.13
CA ASN A 64 -0.79 15.27 -3.41
C ASN A 64 -0.94 14.98 -1.91
N VAL A 65 -1.35 13.76 -1.54
CA VAL A 65 -1.49 13.36 -0.14
C VAL A 65 -0.13 13.02 0.47
N ARG A 66 0.73 12.31 -0.28
CA ARG A 66 2.09 11.98 0.20
C ARG A 66 2.95 13.19 0.42
N ASN A 67 2.70 14.33 -0.21
CA ASN A 67 3.51 15.55 -0.08
C ASN A 67 3.01 16.53 0.99
N ILE A 68 1.91 16.22 1.70
CA ILE A 68 1.43 17.06 2.81
C ILE A 68 2.50 17.09 3.92
N THR A 69 3.18 18.22 4.07
CA THR A 69 4.22 18.49 5.08
C THR A 69 3.83 19.69 5.92
N GLY A 70 4.22 19.73 7.20
CA GLY A 70 3.99 20.88 8.07
C GLY A 70 2.52 21.15 8.43
N GLY A 71 1.59 20.30 7.97
CA GLY A 71 0.17 20.35 8.32
C GLY A 71 -0.15 19.51 9.55
N SER A 72 -1.37 19.70 10.08
CA SER A 72 -1.89 18.86 11.15
C SER A 72 -2.22 17.44 10.65
N VAL A 73 -2.31 16.49 11.57
CA VAL A 73 -2.80 15.13 11.28
C VAL A 73 -4.18 15.17 10.59
N ASN A 74 -5.02 16.15 10.94
CA ASN A 74 -6.34 16.32 10.33
C ASN A 74 -6.26 16.67 8.84
N THR A 75 -5.29 17.48 8.43
CA THR A 75 -5.07 17.81 7.02
C THR A 75 -4.68 16.57 6.22
N PHE A 76 -3.80 15.73 6.77
CA PHE A 76 -3.44 14.46 6.15
C PHE A 76 -4.64 13.51 6.07
N ARG A 77 -5.41 13.38 7.15
CA ARG A 77 -6.61 12.54 7.21
C ARG A 77 -7.63 12.96 6.16
N TYR A 78 -7.93 14.25 6.07
CA TYR A 78 -8.87 14.77 5.07
C TYR A 78 -8.43 14.44 3.64
N GLY A 79 -7.15 14.64 3.33
CA GLY A 79 -6.60 14.28 2.01
C GLY A 79 -6.67 12.78 1.73
N LEU A 80 -6.44 11.95 2.75
CA LEU A 80 -6.57 10.50 2.66
C LEU A 80 -8.02 10.07 2.42
N ASP A 81 -8.97 10.60 3.20
CA ASP A 81 -10.40 10.30 3.09
C ASP A 81 -10.92 10.60 1.67
N LYS A 82 -10.45 11.68 1.05
CA LYS A 82 -10.78 12.01 -0.35
C LYS A 82 -10.30 10.97 -1.36
N ILE A 83 -9.15 10.33 -1.12
CA ILE A 83 -8.68 9.20 -1.95
C ILE A 83 -9.52 7.96 -1.66
N LEU A 84 -9.80 7.67 -0.39
CA LEU A 84 -10.56 6.47 -0.02
C LEU A 84 -11.98 6.49 -0.59
N GLN A 85 -12.59 7.66 -0.77
CA GLN A 85 -13.88 7.81 -1.45
C GLN A 85 -13.89 7.31 -2.91
N THR A 86 -12.74 7.28 -3.60
CA THR A 86 -12.66 6.77 -4.98
C THR A 86 -12.37 5.28 -5.04
N VAL A 87 -11.99 4.68 -3.91
CA VAL A 87 -11.71 3.26 -3.78
C VAL A 87 -13.02 2.57 -3.38
N PRO A 88 -13.61 1.72 -4.24
CA PRO A 88 -14.84 1.03 -3.89
C PRO A 88 -14.60 -0.02 -2.81
N ASP A 89 -15.51 -0.02 -1.85
CA ASP A 89 -15.47 -0.82 -0.63
C ASP A 89 -16.00 -2.26 -0.85
N GLU A 90 -16.81 -2.47 -1.88
CA GLU A 90 -17.49 -3.74 -2.08
C GLU A 90 -16.57 -4.83 -2.66
N PRO A 91 -16.56 -6.04 -2.07
CA PRO A 91 -15.97 -7.20 -2.70
C PRO A 91 -16.74 -7.53 -3.99
N PRO A 92 -16.10 -8.18 -4.98
CA PRO A 92 -16.77 -8.48 -6.23
C PRO A 92 -18.02 -9.35 -6.02
N VAL A 93 -19.12 -9.02 -6.68
CA VAL A 93 -20.34 -9.83 -6.68
C VAL A 93 -20.04 -11.20 -7.31
N PRO A 94 -20.27 -12.32 -6.60
CA PRO A 94 -20.07 -13.66 -7.15
C PRO A 94 -20.84 -13.84 -8.47
N GLY A 95 -20.15 -14.29 -9.52
CA GLY A 95 -20.73 -14.51 -10.85
C GLY A 95 -20.51 -13.37 -11.87
N TYR A 96 -20.11 -12.17 -11.42
CA TYR A 96 -19.73 -11.06 -12.31
C TYR A 96 -18.19 -10.96 -12.44
N THR A 97 -17.58 -11.96 -13.08
CA THR A 97 -16.10 -12.11 -13.13
C THR A 97 -15.39 -11.20 -14.14
N ALA A 98 -16.11 -10.56 -15.07
CA ALA A 98 -15.51 -9.81 -16.17
C ALA A 98 -14.70 -8.56 -15.72
N LYS A 99 -14.94 -8.05 -14.50
CA LYS A 99 -14.20 -6.92 -13.90
C LYS A 99 -13.79 -7.20 -12.45
N CYS A 100 -13.61 -8.47 -12.07
CA CYS A 100 -13.32 -8.85 -10.69
C CYS A 100 -11.96 -8.32 -10.20
N ARG A 101 -12.01 -7.53 -9.13
CA ARG A 101 -10.85 -7.14 -8.33
C ARG A 101 -10.28 -8.40 -7.68
N THR A 102 -9.01 -8.71 -7.93
CA THR A 102 -8.35 -9.90 -7.35
C THR A 102 -8.06 -9.76 -5.85
N SER A 103 -8.14 -8.53 -5.31
CA SER A 103 -7.91 -8.23 -3.90
C SER A 103 -8.61 -6.92 -3.48
N ASN A 104 -8.83 -6.78 -2.18
CA ASN A 104 -9.44 -5.61 -1.53
C ASN A 104 -8.38 -4.70 -0.88
N THR A 105 -7.10 -4.80 -1.28
CA THR A 105 -6.05 -3.97 -0.70
C THR A 105 -5.93 -2.64 -1.43
N ILE A 106 -5.68 -1.55 -0.70
CA ILE A 106 -5.52 -0.20 -1.27
C ILE A 106 -4.48 -0.17 -2.41
N PRO A 107 -3.27 -0.75 -2.27
CA PRO A 107 -2.29 -0.72 -3.36
C PRO A 107 -2.81 -1.35 -4.67
N ASP A 108 -3.52 -2.46 -4.56
CA ASP A 108 -4.01 -3.19 -5.74
C ASP A 108 -5.20 -2.45 -6.36
N GLN A 109 -6.10 -1.92 -5.54
CA GLN A 109 -7.26 -1.15 -5.99
C GLN A 109 -6.86 0.18 -6.64
N VAL A 110 -5.89 0.91 -6.07
CA VAL A 110 -5.38 2.17 -6.64
C VAL A 110 -4.66 1.92 -7.96
N ALA A 111 -3.85 0.85 -8.07
CA ALA A 111 -3.16 0.51 -9.30
C ALA A 111 -4.14 0.20 -10.47
N LEU A 112 -5.29 -0.39 -10.17
CA LEU A 112 -6.35 -0.64 -11.14
C LEU A 112 -7.05 0.66 -11.57
N LEU A 113 -7.39 1.55 -10.63
CA LEU A 113 -7.97 2.87 -10.94
C LEU A 113 -7.05 3.69 -11.84
N ASP A 114 -5.74 3.69 -11.55
CA ASP A 114 -4.73 4.35 -12.38
C ASP A 114 -4.63 3.72 -13.78
N ARG A 115 -4.92 2.43 -13.93
CA ARG A 115 -4.94 1.75 -15.24
C ARG A 115 -6.18 2.16 -16.03
N ASP A 116 -7.35 2.13 -15.41
CA ASP A 116 -8.63 2.44 -16.07
C ASP A 116 -8.68 3.91 -16.51
N ALA A 117 -8.11 4.82 -15.72
CA ALA A 117 -7.95 6.23 -16.09
C ALA A 117 -7.06 6.44 -17.32
N ARG A 118 -6.10 5.54 -17.56
CA ARG A 118 -5.19 5.59 -18.72
C ARG A 118 -5.76 4.94 -19.97
N THR A 119 -6.60 3.90 -19.82
CA THR A 119 -7.14 3.15 -20.95
C THR A 119 -8.44 3.74 -21.52
N GLY A 120 -9.02 4.76 -20.89
CA GLY A 120 -10.22 5.45 -21.42
C GLY A 120 -11.42 4.53 -21.63
N SER A 121 -11.42 3.34 -21.01
CA SER A 121 -12.42 2.32 -21.24
C SER A 121 -13.71 2.68 -20.51
N SER A 122 -14.51 3.56 -21.12
CA SER A 122 -15.94 3.70 -20.85
C SER A 122 -16.62 2.37 -21.16
N GLY A 123 -16.59 1.44 -20.21
CA GLY A 123 -17.28 0.17 -20.32
C GLY A 123 -18.78 0.44 -20.28
N GLY A 124 -19.36 0.70 -21.45
CA GLY A 124 -20.80 0.71 -21.65
C GLY A 124 -21.41 -0.63 -21.20
N PRO A 125 -22.67 -0.62 -20.77
CA PRO A 125 -23.32 -1.82 -20.24
C PRO A 125 -23.40 -2.91 -21.32
N PRO A 126 -23.42 -4.19 -20.94
CA PRO A 126 -23.67 -5.27 -21.89
C PRO A 126 -25.05 -5.05 -22.49
N ARG A 127 -25.13 -4.99 -23.83
CA ARG A 127 -26.43 -5.05 -24.50
C ARG A 127 -26.95 -6.49 -24.36
N LEU A 128 -28.19 -6.58 -23.87
CA LEU A 128 -28.98 -7.79 -23.71
C LEU A 128 -29.04 -8.61 -25.01
#